data_AF-A0A7S3Z839-F1
#
_entry.id   AF-A0A7S3Z839-F1
#
_cell.length_a   1.000
_cell.length_b   1.000
_cell.length_c   1.000
_cell.angle_alpha   90.00
_cell.angle_beta   90.00
_cell.angle_gamma   90.00
#
_symmetry.space_group_name_H-M   'P 1'
#
loop_
_entity.id
_entity.type
_entity.pdbx_description
1 polymer ?
#
loop_
_entity_poly.entity_id
_entity_poly.type
_entity_poly.pdbx_seq_one_letter_code
_entity_poly.pdbx_strand_id
1 'polypeptide(L)'
;METAIRLTSHAVYSLHKTSTRKHILKRAAQWGVEAKVIAEMRFDIPQMYKFHRKKSVDIEVDVFRFTKPQNLTLPPPDPSVFLSHSTPSTTNANEQGASHEGRGRRRAGAGGRGR
;
A
#
# COMPACT_ATOMS: atom_id res chain seq x y z
N MET A 1 -10.55 -1.05 -20.66
CA MET A 1 -9.55 -0.77 -19.60
C MET A 1 -9.78 -1.66 -18.38
N GLU A 2 -10.97 -1.69 -17.78
CA GLU A 2 -11.28 -2.52 -16.60
C GLU A 2 -10.92 -4.00 -16.76
N THR A 3 -11.32 -4.64 -17.86
CA THR A 3 -10.99 -6.05 -18.13
C THR A 3 -9.48 -6.30 -18.16
N ALA A 4 -8.71 -5.40 -18.79
CA ALA A 4 -7.25 -5.50 -18.83
C ALA A 4 -6.63 -5.40 -17.43
N ILE A 5 -7.18 -4.52 -16.58
CA ILE A 5 -6.78 -4.41 -15.18
C ILE A 5 -7.08 -5.71 -14.44
N ARG A 6 -8.27 -6.30 -14.60
CA ARG A 6 -8.61 -7.56 -13.91
C ARG A 6 -7.66 -8.69 -14.29
N LEU A 7 -7.32 -8.81 -15.58
CA LEU A 7 -6.50 -9.89 -16.12
C LEU A 7 -4.98 -9.73 -15.91
N THR A 8 -4.46 -8.50 -15.79
CA THR A 8 -3.00 -8.31 -15.68
C THR A 8 -2.45 -8.77 -14.34
N SER A 9 -1.24 -9.34 -14.36
CA SER A 9 -0.48 -9.68 -13.14
C SER A 9 0.38 -8.51 -12.66
N HIS A 10 0.75 -7.57 -13.54
CA HIS A 10 1.75 -6.53 -13.24
C HIS A 10 1.25 -5.13 -13.52
N ALA A 11 1.14 -4.78 -14.81
CA ALA A 11 0.77 -3.44 -15.23
C ALA A 11 -0.04 -3.45 -16.53
N VAL A 12 -0.78 -2.36 -16.76
CA VAL A 12 -1.44 -2.06 -18.05
C VAL A 12 -0.93 -0.73 -18.56
N TYR A 13 -0.55 -0.68 -19.84
CA TYR A 13 -0.24 0.57 -20.52
C TYR A 13 -1.38 0.92 -21.48
N SER A 14 -1.84 2.17 -21.45
CA SER A 14 -2.91 2.63 -22.34
C SER A 14 -2.74 4.09 -22.70
N LEU A 15 -3.05 4.40 -23.95
CA LEU A 15 -3.05 5.76 -24.50
C LEU A 15 -4.44 6.35 -24.35
N HIS A 16 -4.54 7.52 -23.75
CA HIS A 16 -5.81 8.21 -23.60
C HIS A 16 -5.66 9.71 -23.84
N LYS A 17 -6.68 10.30 -24.47
CA LYS A 17 -6.68 11.75 -24.73
C LYS A 17 -6.51 12.53 -23.42
N THR A 18 -5.64 13.53 -23.40
CA THR A 18 -5.33 14.33 -22.22
C THR A 18 -6.57 14.96 -21.57
N SER A 19 -7.56 15.37 -22.38
CA SER A 19 -8.84 15.90 -21.88
C SER A 19 -9.65 14.91 -21.03
N THR A 20 -9.36 13.61 -21.13
CA THR A 20 -10.05 12.55 -20.37
C THR A 20 -9.32 12.12 -19.09
N ARG A 21 -8.15 12.72 -18.78
CA ARG A 21 -7.31 12.39 -17.62
C ARG A 21 -8.09 12.32 -16.30
N LYS A 22 -8.93 13.34 -16.03
CA LYS A 22 -9.75 13.39 -14.80
C LYS A 22 -10.71 12.19 -14.68
N HIS A 23 -11.32 11.78 -15.80
CA HIS A 23 -12.22 10.64 -15.82
C HIS A 23 -11.47 9.33 -15.53
N ILE A 24 -10.30 9.16 -16.12
CA ILE A 24 -9.47 7.96 -15.98
C ILE A 24 -8.98 7.81 -14.54
N LEU A 25 -8.49 8.89 -13.92
CA LEU A 25 -8.06 8.87 -12.52
C LEU A 25 -9.20 8.52 -11.57
N LYS A 26 -10.41 9.06 -11.81
CA LYS A 26 -11.61 8.69 -11.03
C LYS A 26 -11.94 7.20 -11.17
N ARG A 27 -11.85 6.64 -12.38
CA ARG A 27 -12.09 5.21 -12.63
C ARG A 27 -11.02 4.33 -11.99
N ALA A 28 -9.75 4.72 -12.08
CA ALA A 28 -8.65 4.00 -11.44
C ALA A 28 -8.83 3.92 -9.92
N ALA A 29 -9.23 5.03 -9.28
CA ALA A 29 -9.55 5.05 -7.85
C ALA A 29 -10.72 4.11 -7.50
N GLN A 30 -11.77 4.06 -8.32
CA GLN A 30 -12.90 3.13 -8.12
C GLN A 30 -12.47 1.66 -8.24
N TRP A 31 -11.50 1.36 -9.09
CA TRP A 31 -10.96 0.01 -9.28
C TRP A 31 -9.85 -0.35 -8.29
N GLY A 32 -9.45 0.56 -7.41
CA GLY A 32 -8.40 0.33 -6.42
C GLY A 32 -7.02 0.11 -7.05
N VAL A 33 -6.76 0.70 -8.22
CA VAL A 33 -5.45 0.62 -8.90
C VAL A 33 -4.76 1.97 -8.91
N GLU A 34 -3.44 1.95 -8.89
CA GLU A 34 -2.64 3.14 -9.09
C GLU A 34 -2.59 3.48 -10.59
N ALA A 35 -2.76 4.76 -10.92
CA ALA A 35 -2.70 5.27 -12.29
C ALA A 35 -1.68 6.40 -12.38
N LYS A 36 -0.67 6.21 -13.23
CA LYS A 36 0.41 7.18 -13.44
C LYS A 36 0.51 7.57 -14.90
N VAL A 37 0.52 8.86 -15.20
CA VAL A 37 0.90 9.36 -16.53
C VAL A 37 2.42 9.28 -16.63
N ILE A 38 2.93 8.54 -17.61
CA ILE A 38 4.37 8.33 -17.81
C ILE A 38 4.93 9.16 -18.97
N ALA A 39 4.08 9.59 -19.89
CA ALA A 39 4.45 10.46 -21.00
C ALA A 39 3.22 11.23 -21.49
N GLU A 40 3.45 12.44 -21.96
CA GLU A 40 2.48 13.26 -22.69
C GLU A 40 3.01 13.44 -24.12
N MET A 41 2.14 13.30 -25.11
CA MET A 41 2.53 13.30 -26.52
C MET A 41 1.48 14.00 -27.38
N ARG A 42 1.93 14.57 -28.50
CA ARG A 42 1.09 15.24 -29.48
C ARG A 42 1.18 14.49 -30.80
N PHE A 43 0.03 14.10 -31.35
CA PHE A 43 -0.04 13.48 -32.67
C PHE A 43 -0.84 14.36 -33.61
N ASP A 44 -0.29 14.62 -34.80
CA ASP A 44 -1.06 15.14 -35.90
C ASP A 44 -1.73 13.96 -36.63
N ILE A 45 -3.06 13.93 -36.61
CA ILE A 45 -3.83 12.91 -37.34
C ILE A 45 -4.38 13.54 -38.61
N PRO A 46 -3.92 13.11 -39.79
CA PRO A 46 -4.48 13.57 -41.06
C PRO A 46 -5.90 13.03 -41.26
N GLN A 47 -6.61 13.56 -42.25
CA GLN A 47 -7.98 13.15 -42.57
C GLN A 47 -8.08 11.67 -42.99
N MET A 48 -8.28 10.76 -42.02
CA MET A 48 -8.35 9.32 -42.32
C MET A 48 -9.68 8.87 -42.94
N TYR A 49 -10.77 9.60 -42.71
CA TYR A 49 -12.12 9.22 -43.16
C TYR A 49 -12.84 10.34 -43.91
N LYS A 50 -13.77 9.97 -44.81
CA LYS A 50 -14.51 10.89 -45.69
C LYS A 50 -15.43 11.87 -44.94
N PHE A 51 -15.83 11.53 -43.71
CA PHE A 51 -16.70 12.37 -42.87
C PHE A 51 -15.94 13.34 -41.96
N HIS A 52 -14.61 13.35 -42.02
CA HIS A 52 -13.81 14.34 -41.30
C HIS A 52 -13.86 15.69 -42.04
N ARG A 53 -14.38 16.72 -41.36
CA ARG A 53 -14.46 18.09 -41.90
C ARG A 53 -13.12 18.82 -41.94
N LYS A 54 -12.15 18.38 -41.13
CA LYS A 54 -10.84 18.99 -40.98
C LYS A 54 -9.79 18.13 -41.67
N LYS A 55 -8.84 18.80 -42.34
CA LYS A 55 -7.73 18.15 -43.07
C LYS A 55 -6.75 17.43 -42.14
N SER A 56 -6.53 17.99 -40.95
CA SER A 56 -5.76 17.37 -39.90
C SER A 56 -6.22 17.88 -38.53
N VAL A 57 -5.93 17.11 -37.48
CA VAL A 57 -6.24 17.48 -36.10
C VAL A 57 -5.08 17.06 -35.21
N ASP A 58 -4.54 18.03 -34.48
CA ASP A 58 -3.62 17.77 -33.39
C ASP A 58 -4.37 17.21 -32.19
N ILE A 59 -3.92 16.06 -31.69
CA ILE A 59 -4.45 15.45 -30.47
C ILE A 59 -3.35 15.33 -29.41
N GLU A 60 -3.69 15.77 -28.21
CA GLU A 60 -2.89 15.56 -27.01
C GLU A 60 -3.30 14.24 -26.36
N VAL A 61 -2.32 13.37 -26.15
CA VAL A 61 -2.50 12.02 -25.63
C VAL A 61 -1.54 11.79 -24.47
N ASP A 62 -2.03 11.13 -23.46
CA ASP A 62 -1.28 10.68 -22.29
C ASP A 62 -1.06 9.17 -22.38
N VAL A 63 0.15 8.74 -22.07
CA VAL A 63 0.43 7.33 -21.79
C VAL A 63 0.23 7.11 -20.30
N PHE A 64 -0.71 6.24 -19.95
CA PHE A 64 -0.91 5.80 -18.58
C PHE A 64 -0.27 4.46 -18.34
N ARG A 65 0.31 4.30 -17.14
CA ARG A 65 0.67 3.03 -16.53
C ARG A 65 -0.26 2.79 -15.34
N PHE A 66 -0.95 1.66 -15.36
CA PHE A 66 -1.79 1.22 -14.26
C PHE A 66 -1.11 0.05 -13.55
N THR A 67 -1.08 0.08 -12.22
CA THR A 67 -0.46 -0.96 -11.39
C THR A 67 -1.43 -1.40 -10.29
N LYS A 68 -1.49 -2.70 -10.04
CA LYS A 68 -2.19 -3.23 -8.87
C LYS A 68 -1.32 -3.01 -7.64
N PRO A 69 -1.88 -2.55 -6.51
CA PRO A 69 -1.15 -2.57 -5.25
C PRO A 69 -0.77 -4.02 -4.94
N GLN A 70 0.52 -4.29 -4.80
CA GLN A 70 0.95 -5.61 -4.36
C GLN A 70 0.54 -5.77 -2.91
N ASN A 71 -0.41 -6.66 -2.65
CA ASN A 71 -0.62 -7.13 -1.30
C ASN A 71 0.60 -8.00 -0.97
N LEU A 72 1.60 -7.41 -0.31
CA LEU A 72 2.68 -8.14 0.35
C LEU A 72 2.06 -8.91 1.52
N THR A 73 1.23 -9.91 1.22
CA THR A 73 0.95 -10.97 2.18
C THR A 73 2.25 -11.74 2.28
N LEU A 74 3.12 -11.31 3.19
CA LEU A 74 4.23 -12.14 3.63
C LEU A 74 3.59 -13.48 4.05
N PRO A 75 4.05 -14.63 3.53
CA PRO A 75 3.67 -15.89 4.13
C PRO A 75 3.98 -15.79 5.63
N PRO A 76 3.13 -16.32 6.52
CA PRO A 76 3.41 -16.32 7.95
C PRO A 76 4.85 -16.83 8.15
N PRO A 77 5.67 -16.15 8.96
CA PRO A 77 7.05 -16.56 9.18
C PRO A 77 7.03 -18.02 9.61
N ASP A 78 7.75 -18.87 8.88
CA ASP A 78 7.80 -20.30 9.13
C ASP A 78 8.24 -20.51 10.60
N PRO A 79 7.43 -21.21 11.42
CA PRO A 79 7.73 -21.42 12.83
C PRO A 79 9.05 -22.16 13.09
N SER A 80 9.65 -22.80 12.08
CA SER A 80 10.94 -23.48 12.20
C SER A 80 12.15 -22.56 12.39
N VAL A 81 12.03 -21.25 12.13
CA VAL A 81 13.16 -20.30 12.25
C VAL A 81 13.56 -20.07 13.72
N PHE A 82 12.62 -20.18 14.67
CA PHE A 82 12.85 -19.87 16.08
C PHE A 82 13.66 -20.93 16.86
N LEU A 83 13.89 -22.13 16.30
CA LEU A 83 14.61 -23.19 17.02
C LEU A 83 16.13 -23.18 16.82
N SER A 84 16.70 -22.27 16.02
CA SER A 84 18.11 -22.35 15.62
C SER A 84 19.11 -21.54 16.45
N HIS A 85 18.67 -20.67 17.36
CA HIS A 85 19.59 -19.97 18.28
C HIS A 85 19.50 -20.57 19.69
N SER A 86 20.37 -21.54 19.95
CA SER A 86 20.73 -21.99 21.29
C SER A 86 21.08 -20.80 22.18
N THR A 87 20.29 -20.57 23.23
CA THR A 87 20.61 -19.64 24.31
C THR A 87 21.85 -20.15 25.04
N PRO A 88 22.90 -19.34 25.26
CA PRO A 88 23.98 -19.73 26.15
C PRO A 88 23.42 -19.81 27.58
N SER A 89 23.54 -21.01 28.15
CA SER A 89 23.33 -21.31 29.56
C SER A 89 24.37 -20.57 30.40
N THR A 90 23.94 -19.52 31.12
CA THR A 90 24.73 -18.97 32.23
C THR A 90 24.31 -19.67 33.51
N THR A 91 25.06 -20.71 33.86
CA THR A 91 25.15 -21.24 35.21
C THR A 91 25.86 -20.22 36.10
N ASN A 92 25.27 -19.86 37.23
CA ASN A 92 26.02 -19.66 38.47
C ASN A 92 25.10 -19.80 39.69
N ALA A 93 25.53 -20.69 40.58
CA ALA A 93 24.94 -21.00 41.86
C ALA A 93 25.61 -20.17 42.97
N ASN A 94 24.91 -20.09 44.12
CA ASN A 94 25.33 -19.54 45.41
C ASN A 94 25.27 -18.00 45.47
N GLU A 95 24.66 -17.33 46.45
CA GLU A 95 24.82 -17.52 47.90
C GLU A 95 23.54 -17.25 48.72
N GLN A 96 23.62 -17.68 49.97
CA GLN A 96 22.59 -17.84 50.99
C GLN A 96 22.31 -16.55 51.78
N GLY A 97 21.12 -16.47 52.40
CA GLY A 97 21.02 -16.08 53.81
C GLY A 97 20.20 -14.84 54.20
N ALA A 98 19.36 -15.06 55.22
CA ALA A 98 18.90 -14.13 56.26
C ALA A 98 17.65 -13.25 56.05
N SER A 99 16.52 -13.79 56.52
CA SER A 99 15.63 -13.25 57.58
C SER A 99 15.55 -11.73 57.87
N HIS A 100 14.31 -11.26 58.05
CA HIS A 100 13.74 -10.60 59.26
C HIS A 100 12.92 -9.32 58.97
N GLU A 101 11.70 -9.28 59.53
CA GLU A 101 10.82 -8.12 59.80
C GLU A 101 10.33 -7.26 58.60
N GLY A 102 9.13 -6.67 58.58
CA GLY A 102 8.21 -6.36 59.66
C GLY A 102 6.80 -6.00 59.16
N ARG A 103 5.90 -6.00 60.13
CA ARG A 103 4.47 -5.69 60.05
C ARG A 103 4.21 -4.27 59.52
N GLY A 104 3.13 -4.11 58.74
CA GLY A 104 2.65 -2.78 58.36
C GLY A 104 1.23 -2.78 57.77
N ARG A 105 0.22 -3.03 58.61
CA ARG A 105 -1.18 -2.66 58.30
C ARG A 105 -1.25 -1.15 58.08
N ARG A 106 -2.01 -0.67 57.08
CA ARG A 106 -3.02 0.39 57.26
C ARG A 106 -3.93 0.59 56.05
N ARG A 107 -5.22 0.70 56.39
CA ARG A 107 -6.37 1.06 55.57
C ARG A 107 -6.41 2.58 55.30
N ALA A 108 -7.27 2.93 54.32
CA ALA A 108 -8.23 4.03 54.31
C ALA A 108 -7.92 5.31 53.50
N GLY A 109 -9.00 5.84 52.91
CA GLY A 109 -9.14 7.20 52.36
C GLY A 109 -9.37 7.20 50.86
N ALA A 110 -10.59 7.26 50.30
CA ALA A 110 -11.62 8.31 50.36
C ALA A 110 -11.25 9.61 49.61
N GLY A 111 -12.14 10.04 48.71
CA GLY A 111 -12.14 11.34 48.02
C GLY A 111 -11.84 11.21 46.52
N GLY A 112 -12.58 11.81 45.59
CA GLY A 112 -13.65 12.78 45.69
C GLY A 112 -14.20 13.09 44.29
N ARG A 113 -15.46 13.54 44.27
CA ARG A 113 -16.18 14.03 43.10
C ARG A 113 -15.64 15.39 42.64
N GLY A 114 -15.59 15.62 41.33
CA GLY A 114 -15.54 16.95 40.70
C GLY A 114 -16.07 16.78 39.27
N ARG A 115 -17.35 17.10 39.07
CA ARG A 115 -17.87 18.30 38.40
C ARG A 115 -17.71 18.25 36.89
#